data_AF-A0A1V4UJF5-F1
#
_entry.id   AF-A0A1V4UJF5-F1
#
_cell.length_a   1.000
_cell.length_b   1.000
_cell.length_c   1.000
_cell.angle_alpha   90.00
_cell.angle_beta   90.00
_cell.angle_gamma   90.00
#
_symmetry.space_group_name_H-M   'P 1'
#
loop_
_entity.id
_entity.type
_entity.pdbx_description
1 polymer ?
#
loop_
_entity_poly.entity_id
_entity_poly.type
_entity_poly.pdbx_seq_one_letter_code
_entity_poly.pdbx_strand_id
1 'polypeptide(L)'
;MYVRPDAPPLPEDIAVNEDVAEYIERRGCDFRICTSCGGPILLPISMKPPKSTDLKVRTGDHTIYISIHQARYLHSIHRGMLPAFLDHMEDLSTGHEY
;
A
#
# COMPACT_ATOMS: atom_id res chain seq x y z
N MET A 1 25.33 6.49 19.09
CA MET A 1 24.31 5.70 18.37
C MET A 1 24.86 5.39 16.98
N TYR A 2 25.25 4.15 16.70
CA TYR A 2 25.70 3.77 15.35
C TYR A 2 24.47 3.63 14.46
N VAL A 3 24.21 4.64 13.61
CA VAL A 3 23.20 4.52 12.56
C VAL A 3 23.86 3.78 11.40
N ARG A 4 23.40 2.56 11.10
CA ARG A 4 23.87 1.85 9.90
C ARG A 4 23.25 2.55 8.69
N PRO A 5 24.06 3.10 7.75
CA PRO A 5 23.53 3.82 6.60
C PRO A 5 22.63 2.97 5.68
N ASP A 6 22.70 1.63 5.79
CA ASP A 6 21.88 0.67 5.01
C ASP A 6 20.85 -0.10 5.85
N ALA A 7 20.53 0.35 7.06
CA ALA A 7 19.42 -0.27 7.80
C ALA A 7 18.11 -0.03 7.04
N PRO A 8 17.26 -1.06 6.85
CA PRO A 8 15.94 -0.83 6.28
C PRO A 8 15.18 0.16 7.18
N PRO A 9 14.42 1.10 6.59
CA PRO A 9 13.64 2.06 7.37
C PRO A 9 12.67 1.32 8.27
N LEU A 10 12.46 1.88 9.45
CA LEU A 10 11.44 1.37 10.34
C LEU A 10 10.07 1.70 9.74
N PRO A 11 9.02 0.89 10.00
CA PRO A 11 7.69 1.19 9.48
C PRO A 11 7.19 2.60 9.84
N GLU A 12 7.57 3.13 11.01
CA GLU A 12 7.27 4.50 11.46
C GLU A 12 7.95 5.61 10.64
N ASP A 13 9.00 5.30 9.87
CA ASP A 13 9.70 6.27 9.02
C ASP A 13 9.00 6.49 7.68
N ILE A 14 8.02 5.64 7.33
CA ILE A 14 7.29 5.69 6.06
C ILE A 14 5.99 6.47 6.26
N ALA A 15 5.95 7.70 5.77
CA ALA A 15 4.76 8.54 5.88
C ALA A 15 3.65 8.05 4.93
N VAL A 16 2.41 7.98 5.42
CA VAL A 16 1.23 7.76 4.58
C VAL A 16 0.54 9.10 4.38
N ASN A 17 0.41 9.54 3.13
CA ASN A 17 -0.30 10.78 2.85
C ASN A 17 -1.80 10.63 3.17
N GLU A 18 -2.42 11.75 3.57
CA GLU A 18 -3.83 11.81 3.95
C GLU A 18 -4.76 11.27 2.86
N ASP A 19 -4.53 11.66 1.60
CA ASP A 19 -5.33 11.20 0.45
C ASP A 19 -5.28 9.67 0.23
N VAL A 20 -4.17 9.04 0.61
CA VAL A 20 -4.01 7.58 0.57
C VAL A 20 -4.70 6.94 1.76
N ALA A 21 -4.61 7.54 2.95
CA ALA A 21 -5.30 7.06 4.13
C ALA A 21 -6.84 7.07 3.93
N GLU A 22 -7.38 8.17 3.41
CA GLU A 22 -8.81 8.29 3.05
C GLU A 22 -9.22 7.26 1.99
N TYR A 23 -8.37 7.01 1.00
CA TYR A 23 -8.60 5.97 0.00
C TYR A 23 -8.72 4.58 0.65
N ILE A 24 -7.79 4.24 1.53
CA ILE A 24 -7.73 2.92 2.17
C ILE A 24 -8.92 2.73 3.12
N GLU A 25 -9.24 3.75 3.92
CA GLU A 25 -10.42 3.74 4.79
C GLU A 25 -11.71 3.54 3.98
N ARG A 26 -11.89 4.29 2.88
CA ARG A 26 -13.06 4.13 1.99
C ARG A 26 -13.17 2.72 1.41
N ARG A 27 -12.04 2.09 1.05
CA ARG A 27 -12.00 0.73 0.50
C ARG A 27 -12.16 -0.35 1.58
N GLY A 28 -11.98 -0.02 2.85
CA GLY A 28 -12.23 -0.91 3.98
C GLY A 28 -11.38 -2.18 4.00
N CYS A 29 -10.20 -2.16 3.38
CA CYS A 29 -9.34 -3.35 3.27
C CYS A 29 -7.85 -3.03 3.35
N ASP A 30 -7.06 -4.08 3.57
CA ASP A 30 -5.61 -4.01 3.59
C ASP A 30 -5.02 -4.01 2.17
N PHE A 31 -3.87 -3.36 2.02
CA PHE A 31 -3.19 -3.20 0.74
C PHE A 31 -1.73 -3.63 0.78
N ARG A 32 -1.17 -3.91 -0.39
CA ARG A 32 0.24 -4.21 -0.57
C ARG A 32 0.84 -3.36 -1.68
N ILE A 33 1.99 -2.72 -1.40
CA ILE A 33 2.76 -2.03 -2.43
C ILE A 33 3.40 -3.08 -3.35
N CYS A 34 3.13 -2.93 -4.65
CA CYS A 34 3.66 -3.76 -5.71
C CYS A 34 4.43 -2.90 -6.71
N THR A 35 5.35 -3.51 -7.47
CA THR A 35 6.05 -2.82 -8.57
C THR A 35 5.30 -3.08 -9.87
N SER A 36 5.07 -2.02 -10.64
CA SER A 36 4.57 -2.09 -12.02
C SER A 36 5.51 -1.36 -12.98
N CYS A 37 5.28 -1.48 -14.29
CA CYS A 37 6.02 -0.72 -15.31
C CYS A 37 5.83 0.80 -15.18
N GLY A 38 4.74 1.25 -14.57
CA GLY A 38 4.43 2.67 -14.31
C GLY A 38 4.91 3.17 -12.95
N GLY A 39 5.61 2.35 -12.17
CA GLY A 39 6.03 2.68 -10.81
C GLY A 39 5.29 1.86 -9.73
N PRO A 40 5.48 2.21 -8.45
CA PRO A 40 4.83 1.53 -7.33
C PRO A 40 3.31 1.71 -7.37
N ILE A 41 2.59 0.65 -7.03
CA ILE A 41 1.13 0.62 -7.05
C ILE A 41 0.58 -0.11 -5.81
N LEU A 42 -0.49 0.42 -5.23
CA LEU A 42 -1.23 -0.19 -4.12
C LEU A 42 -2.25 -1.18 -4.68
N LEU A 43 -2.14 -2.45 -4.31
CA LEU A 43 -3.11 -3.49 -4.68
C LEU A 43 -3.73 -4.09 -3.42
N PRO A 44 -5.04 -4.40 -3.41
CA PRO A 44 -5.66 -5.10 -2.29
C PRO A 44 -4.97 -6.43 -1.99
N ILE A 45 -4.87 -6.81 -0.72
CA ILE A 45 -4.23 -8.07 -0.34
C ILE A 45 -4.95 -9.31 -0.89
N SER A 46 -6.24 -9.19 -1.24
CA SER A 46 -7.00 -10.24 -1.94
C SER A 46 -6.43 -10.55 -3.32
N MET A 47 -5.83 -9.55 -3.99
CA MET A 47 -5.17 -9.71 -5.28
C MET A 47 -3.68 -10.05 -5.12
N LYS A 48 -3.00 -9.37 -4.19
CA LYS A 48 -1.59 -9.64 -3.89
C LYS A 48 -1.35 -9.85 -2.39
N PRO A 49 -1.40 -11.10 -1.92
CA PRO A 49 -1.20 -11.42 -0.50
C PRO A 49 0.16 -10.93 0.01
N PRO A 50 0.26 -10.54 1.29
CA PRO A 50 1.51 -10.13 1.92
C PRO A 50 2.48 -11.30 2.05
N LYS A 51 3.77 -11.00 2.12
CA LYS A 51 4.81 -11.97 2.49
C LYS A 51 5.15 -11.82 3.98
N SER A 52 5.66 -12.90 4.57
CA SER A 52 6.13 -12.89 5.97
C SER A 52 7.23 -11.87 6.25
N THR A 53 7.99 -11.51 5.22
CA THR A 53 9.07 -10.52 5.27
C THR A 53 8.61 -9.10 4.98
N ASP A 54 7.32 -8.86 4.72
CA ASP A 54 6.86 -7.51 4.43
C ASP A 54 6.80 -6.69 5.73
N LEU A 55 7.22 -5.43 5.67
CA LEU A 55 6.98 -4.43 6.69
C LEU A 55 5.48 -4.09 6.73
N LYS A 56 4.98 -3.77 7.93
CA LYS A 56 3.59 -3.42 8.17
C LYS A 56 3.50 -1.95 8.57
N VAL A 57 2.91 -1.13 7.71
CA VAL A 57 2.63 0.28 7.98
C VAL A 57 1.15 0.42 8.30
N ARG A 58 0.80 0.97 9.47
CA ARG A 58 -0.60 1.12 9.91
C ARG A 58 -1.18 2.42 9.35
N THR A 59 -2.44 2.37 8.91
CA THR A 59 -3.21 3.54 8.49
C THR A 59 -4.65 3.35 8.96
N GLY A 60 -5.05 4.08 10.00
CA GLY A 60 -6.27 3.80 10.75
C GLY A 60 -6.33 2.34 11.22
N ASP A 61 -7.42 1.65 10.87
CA ASP A 61 -7.63 0.23 11.18
C ASP A 61 -6.96 -0.73 10.19
N HIS A 62 -6.46 -0.21 9.06
CA HIS A 62 -5.90 -1.01 7.97
C HIS A 62 -4.38 -1.05 7.99
N THR A 63 -3.83 -2.00 7.22
CA THR A 63 -2.39 -2.22 7.10
C THR A 63 -1.96 -2.17 5.64
N ILE A 64 -0.89 -1.42 5.39
CA ILE A 64 -0.17 -1.45 4.12
C ILE A 64 1.07 -2.31 4.28
N TYR A 65 1.19 -3.34 3.44
CA TYR A 65 2.32 -4.25 3.40
C TYR A 65 3.35 -3.81 2.37
N ILE A 66 4.62 -3.76 2.76
CA ILE A 66 5.72 -3.30 1.90
C ILE A 66 6.85 -4.32 1.95
N SER A 67 7.32 -4.79 0.80
CA SER A 67 8.52 -5.64 0.76
C SER A 67 9.70 -4.94 1.42
N ILE A 68 10.45 -5.63 2.30
CA ILE A 68 11.73 -5.12 2.87
C ILE A 68 12.75 -4.68 1.80
N HIS A 69 12.62 -5.17 0.57
CA HIS A 69 13.46 -4.75 -0.54
C HIS A 69 13.01 -3.42 -1.15
N GLN A 70 11.70 -3.13 -1.14
CA GLN A 70 11.14 -1.88 -1.64
C GLN A 70 11.20 -0.78 -0.57
N ALA A 71 10.94 -1.13 0.69
CA ALA A 71 10.86 -0.19 1.80
C ALA A 71 12.08 0.72 1.92
N ARG A 72 13.29 0.19 1.68
CA ARG A 72 14.55 0.96 1.70
C ARG A 72 14.62 2.14 0.73
N TYR A 73 13.72 2.19 -0.26
CA TYR A 73 13.67 3.25 -1.28
C TYR A 73 12.41 4.12 -1.14
N LEU A 74 11.57 3.84 -0.14
CA LEU A 74 10.26 4.45 -0.01
C LEU A 74 10.23 5.34 1.24
N HIS A 75 10.00 6.63 1.04
CA HIS A 75 9.91 7.61 2.13
C HIS A 75 8.46 7.99 2.44
N SER A 76 7.58 7.93 1.44
CA SER A 76 6.16 8.17 1.60
C SER A 76 5.31 7.35 0.64
N ILE A 77 4.07 7.09 1.06
CA ILE A 77 3.02 6.48 0.26
C ILE A 77 2.06 7.59 -0.15
N HIS A 78 1.97 7.85 -1.46
CA HIS A 78 1.30 9.03 -2.01
C HIS A 78 0.31 8.66 -3.12
N ARG A 79 -0.58 9.60 -3.48
CA ARG A 79 -1.63 9.43 -4.50
C ARG A 79 -1.22 8.75 -5.80
N GLY A 80 -0.02 9.03 -6.31
CA GLY A 80 0.49 8.42 -7.54
C GLY A 80 0.64 6.90 -7.50
N MET A 81 0.55 6.27 -6.32
CA MET A 81 0.55 4.82 -6.15
C MET A 81 -0.86 4.21 -6.19
N LEU A 82 -1.91 5.04 -6.20
CA LEU A 82 -3.29 4.55 -6.25
C LEU A 82 -3.61 4.03 -7.66
N PRO A 83 -4.23 2.85 -7.79
CA PRO A 83 -4.57 2.27 -9.08
C PRO A 83 -5.79 3.00 -9.67
N ALA A 84 -5.56 3.93 -10.60
CA ALA A 84 -6.63 4.72 -11.24
C ALA A 84 -7.72 3.86 -11.92
N PHE A 85 -7.40 2.62 -12.32
CA PHE A 85 -8.34 1.70 -12.97
C PHE A 85 -9.19 0.88 -11.97
N LEU A 86 -8.75 0.75 -10.72
CA LEU A 86 -9.42 -0.13 -9.75
C LEU A 86 -10.63 0.54 -9.10
N ASP A 87 -10.76 1.86 -9.20
CA ASP A 87 -11.98 2.58 -8.81
C ASP A 87 -13.15 2.29 -9.76
N HIS A 88 -12.89 1.99 -11.04
CA HIS A 88 -13.94 1.67 -12.01
C HIS A 88 -14.44 0.23 -11.95
N MET A 89 -13.66 -0.70 -11.39
CA MET A 89 -14.03 -2.12 -11.33
C MET A 89 -15.02 -2.44 -10.21
N GLU A 90 -15.03 -1.68 -9.11
CA GLU A 90 -15.98 -1.92 -8.01
C GLU A 90 -17.40 -1.48 -8.36
N ASP A 91 -17.56 -0.42 -9.14
CA ASP A 91 -18.88 0.04 -9.65
C ASP A 91 -19.58 -1.04 -10.50
N LEU A 92 -18.80 -1.82 -11.26
CA LEU A 92 -19.30 -2.91 -12.11
C LEU A 92 -19.65 -4.20 -11.34
N SER A 93 -19.16 -4.37 -10.10
CA SER A 93 -19.39 -5.58 -9.30
C SER A 93 -20.68 -5.55 -8.50
N THR A 94 -21.30 -4.37 -8.35
CA THR A 94 -22.55 -4.18 -7.57
C THR A 94 -23.81 -4.42 -8.41
N GLY A 95 -23.69 -4.81 -9.68
CA GLY A 95 -24.81 -4.99 -10.58
C GLY A 95 -24.86 -6.37 -11.22
N HIS A 96 -25.27 -7.40 -10.48
CA HIS A 96 -25.90 -8.59 -11.08
C HIS A 96 -26.62 -9.41 -10.00
N GLU A 97 -27.78 -8.92 -9.57
CA GLU A 97 -28.84 -9.76 -9.01
C GLU A 97 -29.89 -9.95 -10.11
N TYR A 98 -30.02 -11.17 -10.62
CA TYR A 98 -31.18 -11.67 -11.37
C TYR A 98 -31.47 -13.10 -10.91
#